data_AF-A0A268U9R0-F1
#
_entry.id   AF-A0A268U9R0-F1
#
_cell.length_a   1.000
_cell.length_b   1.000
_cell.length_c   1.000
_cell.angle_alpha   90.00
_cell.angle_beta   90.00
_cell.angle_gamma   90.00
#
_symmetry.space_group_name_H-M   'P 1'
#
loop_
_entity.id
_entity.type
_entity.pdbx_description
1 polymer ?
#
loop_
_entity_poly.entity_id
_entity_poly.type
_entity_poly.pdbx_seq_one_letter_code
_entity_poly.pdbx_strand_id
1 'polypeptide(L)'
;MCRIFILLITIVSFSASIDYQFDGWIGSWNKRAFNINNPEYVDPIKGIYPTESYSTLALFLGVNTQLYKGNSSSVDFGFAGIFGGVVYDSTKSDRTIDGKLYVPDGLGYNYAGFWAGYLFDAPYGFLDAGRYVHNVVFPSTYIHYNSEYFEFWGGRYAVPTASYADLFSSYTQGVDLVFKYQDFRIFFEASFGRANASWAGWIYDWYAPYSITTKKGVLTNLGMYFLGADYRKNGLVIRPNFYFYPTLYYTPSLKVSYQSSPDFFEENRWGSKTQFLIFTPFQAENARFYPGGVGRYRYGDLPDKFAVSIDFNQTFNIDIYNVGFGFHKNFGSANGYLGNRGNTVFLVDIWDASVYDIGQSISDAIGADAFTPYIYGGGRIKNFEWSVLGRLTYARRSNEQALRIGGSYNFKKEGILIGGFIEFFRDETKEGYKVGSSRPIPDNPENIADRSYVAVYVKYNFLTNK
;
A
#
# COMPACT_ATOMS: atom_id res chain seq x y z
N MET A 1 -22.67 11.37 -24.15
CA MET A 1 -21.98 11.87 -22.94
C MET A 1 -22.65 13.10 -22.33
N CYS A 2 -23.01 14.14 -23.10
CA CYS A 2 -23.62 15.38 -22.55
C CYS A 2 -24.96 15.16 -21.80
N ARG A 3 -25.76 14.13 -22.16
CA ARG A 3 -27.06 13.85 -21.53
C ARG A 3 -26.98 13.16 -20.15
N ILE A 4 -25.90 12.45 -19.85
CA ILE A 4 -25.68 11.82 -18.53
C ILE A 4 -25.24 12.88 -17.51
N PHE A 5 -24.43 13.85 -17.94
CA PHE A 5 -23.99 14.97 -17.12
C PHE A 5 -25.15 15.91 -16.74
N ILE A 6 -26.10 16.13 -17.66
CA ILE A 6 -27.31 16.90 -17.39
C ILE A 6 -28.24 16.13 -16.42
N LEU A 7 -28.33 14.80 -16.50
CA LEU A 7 -29.15 14.02 -15.56
C LEU A 7 -28.60 14.09 -14.12
N LEU A 8 -27.27 14.10 -13.94
CA LEU A 8 -26.62 14.28 -12.63
C LEU A 8 -26.87 15.68 -12.05
N ILE A 9 -26.90 16.72 -12.89
CA ILE A 9 -27.19 18.09 -12.46
C ILE A 9 -28.68 18.25 -12.12
N THR A 10 -29.60 17.58 -12.83
CA THR A 10 -31.04 17.70 -12.56
C THR A 10 -31.49 16.96 -11.29
N ILE A 11 -30.78 15.91 -10.85
CA ILE A 11 -31.04 15.26 -9.55
C ILE A 11 -30.60 16.16 -8.38
N VAL A 12 -29.61 17.05 -8.57
CA VAL A 12 -29.13 18.00 -7.55
C VAL A 12 -30.11 19.15 -7.31
N SER A 13 -31.05 19.42 -8.22
CA SER A 13 -32.04 20.50 -8.09
C SER A 13 -33.20 20.19 -7.12
N PHE A 14 -33.21 19.01 -6.49
CA PHE A 14 -34.27 18.55 -5.58
C PHE A 14 -33.79 18.39 -4.13
N SER A 15 -33.00 19.31 -3.58
CA SER A 15 -32.63 19.24 -2.15
C SER A 15 -32.21 20.59 -1.56
N ALA A 16 -33.17 21.43 -1.19
CA ALA A 16 -32.92 22.65 -0.41
C ALA A 16 -32.60 22.36 1.08
N SER A 17 -32.01 21.21 1.41
CA SER A 17 -31.75 20.81 2.81
C SER A 17 -30.61 19.78 2.99
N ILE A 18 -29.80 19.51 1.96
CA ILE A 18 -28.71 18.53 2.05
C ILE A 18 -27.38 19.28 2.05
N ASP A 19 -26.64 19.16 3.15
CA ASP A 19 -25.30 19.72 3.29
C ASP A 19 -24.32 18.90 2.44
N TYR A 20 -23.56 19.56 1.57
CA TYR A 20 -22.52 18.95 0.75
C TYR A 20 -21.20 19.69 0.87
N GLN A 21 -20.09 18.96 0.74
CA GLN A 21 -18.74 19.51 0.76
C GLN A 21 -17.95 18.98 -0.43
N PHE A 22 -17.30 19.89 -1.16
CA PHE A 22 -16.34 19.53 -2.20
C PHE A 22 -14.92 19.59 -1.66
N ASP A 23 -14.16 18.54 -1.92
CA ASP A 23 -12.73 18.49 -1.66
C ASP A 23 -11.97 18.04 -2.91
N GLY A 24 -10.68 18.36 -2.93
CA GLY A 24 -9.83 17.93 -4.02
C GLY A 24 -8.38 18.28 -3.80
N TRP A 25 -7.56 17.66 -4.62
CA TRP A 25 -6.14 17.99 -4.68
C TRP A 25 -5.58 17.69 -6.06
N ILE A 26 -4.55 18.45 -6.44
CA ILE A 26 -3.69 18.12 -7.56
C ILE A 26 -2.28 17.90 -7.03
N GLY A 27 -1.59 16.89 -7.55
CA GLY A 27 -0.23 16.61 -7.10
C GLY A 27 0.58 15.82 -8.10
N SER A 28 1.89 15.85 -7.89
CA SER A 28 2.86 15.09 -8.67
C SER A 28 3.78 14.29 -7.77
N TRP A 29 4.29 13.20 -8.31
CA TRP A 29 5.36 12.39 -7.72
C TRP A 29 6.43 12.19 -8.78
N ASN A 30 7.69 12.32 -8.39
CA ASN A 30 8.84 12.22 -9.28
C ASN A 30 9.89 11.35 -8.61
N LYS A 31 10.25 10.22 -9.23
CA LYS A 31 11.40 9.37 -8.87
C LYS A 31 12.49 9.57 -9.92
N ARG A 32 13.72 9.80 -9.48
CA ARG A 32 14.91 9.86 -10.34
C ARG A 32 15.99 8.95 -9.77
N ALA A 33 16.27 7.86 -10.46
CA ALA A 33 17.31 6.92 -10.12
C ALA A 33 18.69 7.50 -10.41
N PHE A 34 19.67 7.14 -9.57
CA PHE A 34 21.07 7.53 -9.79
C PHE A 34 21.80 6.54 -10.70
N ASN A 35 21.41 5.26 -10.67
CA ASN A 35 22.04 4.18 -11.45
C ASN A 35 23.56 4.12 -11.26
N ILE A 36 24.04 4.29 -10.02
CA ILE A 36 25.46 4.29 -9.73
C ILE A 36 25.99 2.86 -9.89
N ASN A 37 26.91 2.66 -10.83
CA ASN A 37 27.48 1.34 -11.16
C ASN A 37 26.45 0.30 -11.66
N ASN A 38 25.26 0.74 -12.06
CA ASN A 38 24.31 -0.13 -12.76
C ASN A 38 24.62 -0.20 -14.25
N PRO A 39 24.39 -1.35 -14.90
CA PRO A 39 24.43 -1.44 -16.35
C PRO A 39 23.34 -0.57 -16.99
N GLU A 40 23.69 0.13 -18.08
CA GLU A 40 22.74 0.92 -18.90
C GLU A 40 21.91 0.04 -19.86
N TYR A 41 22.02 -1.28 -19.73
CA TYR A 41 21.30 -2.25 -20.53
C TYR A 41 20.52 -3.23 -19.65
N VAL A 42 19.55 -3.89 -20.26
CA VAL A 42 18.75 -4.94 -19.67
C VAL A 42 19.25 -6.31 -20.11
N ASP A 43 19.50 -7.21 -19.17
CA ASP A 43 19.72 -8.64 -19.41
C ASP A 43 18.70 -9.45 -18.59
N PRO A 44 17.55 -9.82 -19.20
CA PRO A 44 16.50 -10.58 -18.51
C PRO A 44 16.91 -12.01 -18.17
N ILE A 45 17.94 -12.53 -18.84
CA ILE A 45 18.44 -13.88 -18.59
C ILE A 45 19.16 -13.88 -17.24
N LYS A 46 20.04 -12.89 -17.03
CA LYS A 46 20.81 -12.72 -15.78
C LYS A 46 20.08 -11.93 -14.69
N GLY A 47 18.96 -11.29 -15.01
CA GLY A 47 18.22 -10.46 -14.07
C GLY A 47 18.87 -9.10 -13.80
N ILE A 48 19.59 -8.58 -14.79
CA ILE A 48 20.27 -7.28 -14.70
C ILE A 48 19.35 -6.23 -15.30
N TYR A 49 19.06 -5.20 -14.52
CA TYR A 49 18.17 -4.11 -14.90
C TYR A 49 18.67 -2.80 -14.30
N PRO A 50 18.56 -1.67 -15.02
CA PRO A 50 18.73 -0.36 -14.40
C PRO A 50 17.64 -0.12 -13.36
N THR A 51 17.78 0.94 -12.60
CA THR A 51 16.78 1.44 -11.66
C THR A 51 15.93 2.48 -12.38
N GLU A 52 14.62 2.30 -12.29
CA GLU A 52 13.66 3.11 -13.04
C GLU A 52 13.50 4.53 -12.48
N SER A 53 13.24 5.46 -13.39
CA SER A 53 12.83 6.82 -13.10
C SER A 53 11.46 7.08 -13.71
N TYR A 54 10.56 7.68 -12.94
CA TYR A 54 9.22 7.99 -13.42
C TYR A 54 8.68 9.27 -12.80
N SER A 55 7.69 9.86 -13.47
CA SER A 55 6.90 10.96 -12.92
C SER A 55 5.43 10.70 -13.16
N THR A 56 4.60 11.06 -12.18
CA THR A 56 3.14 10.99 -12.28
C THR A 56 2.51 12.34 -11.94
N LEU A 57 1.31 12.54 -12.48
CA LEU A 57 0.45 13.68 -12.16
C LEU A 57 -0.95 13.14 -11.89
N ALA A 58 -1.60 13.62 -10.84
CA ALA A 58 -2.95 13.22 -10.49
C ALA A 58 -3.78 14.38 -9.94
N LEU A 59 -5.07 14.34 -10.25
CA LEU A 59 -6.13 15.20 -9.75
C LEU A 59 -7.15 14.30 -9.05
N PHE A 60 -7.45 14.60 -7.79
CA PHE A 60 -8.53 13.99 -7.03
C PHE A 60 -9.64 15.01 -6.82
N LEU A 61 -10.88 14.58 -7.01
CA LEU A 61 -12.09 15.37 -6.79
C LEU A 61 -13.09 14.52 -6.01
N GLY A 62 -13.57 15.03 -4.89
CA GLY A 62 -14.56 14.40 -4.04
C GLY A 62 -15.76 15.30 -3.76
N VAL A 63 -16.91 14.66 -3.56
CA VAL A 63 -18.11 15.25 -2.99
C VAL A 63 -18.58 14.36 -1.85
N ASN A 64 -18.76 14.95 -0.68
CA ASN A 64 -19.35 14.30 0.48
C ASN A 64 -20.67 15.00 0.80
N THR A 65 -21.66 14.23 1.23
CA THR A 65 -23.02 14.68 1.40
C THR A 65 -23.60 14.06 2.66
N GLN A 66 -24.05 14.91 3.58
CA GLN A 66 -24.72 14.45 4.80
C GLN A 66 -26.21 14.26 4.51
N LEU A 67 -26.61 13.00 4.29
CA LEU A 67 -28.00 12.65 3.99
C LEU A 67 -28.89 12.74 5.23
N TYR A 68 -28.32 12.49 6.40
CA TYR A 68 -29.03 12.59 7.68
C TYR A 68 -28.07 12.97 8.81
N LYS A 69 -28.54 13.82 9.72
CA LYS A 69 -27.86 14.17 10.97
C LYS A 69 -28.86 14.18 12.12
N GLY A 70 -28.72 13.23 13.04
CA GLY A 70 -29.41 13.21 14.33
C GLY A 70 -28.47 13.64 15.46
N ASN A 71 -28.97 13.60 16.70
CA ASN A 71 -28.19 13.99 17.88
C ASN A 71 -26.97 13.09 18.15
N SER A 72 -27.09 11.79 17.85
CA SER A 72 -26.07 10.77 18.11
C SER A 72 -25.80 9.84 16.93
N SER A 73 -26.28 10.20 15.73
CA SER A 73 -26.07 9.41 14.51
C SER A 73 -26.06 10.23 13.23
N SER A 74 -25.28 9.83 12.23
CA SER A 74 -25.27 10.41 10.88
C SER A 74 -25.38 9.34 9.80
N VAL A 75 -25.86 9.77 8.63
CA VAL A 75 -25.71 9.03 7.36
C VAL A 75 -25.04 9.96 6.36
N ASP A 76 -23.91 9.52 5.84
CA ASP A 76 -23.10 10.26 4.89
C ASP A 76 -22.98 9.44 3.59
N PHE A 77 -23.05 10.13 2.47
CA PHE A 77 -22.74 9.59 1.15
C PHE A 77 -21.52 10.30 0.60
N GLY A 78 -20.56 9.53 0.07
CA GLY A 78 -19.35 10.08 -0.54
C GLY A 78 -19.12 9.52 -1.93
N PHE A 79 -18.71 10.39 -2.84
CA PHE A 79 -18.30 10.03 -4.19
C PHE A 79 -17.00 10.77 -4.55
N ALA A 80 -16.00 10.04 -5.03
CA ALA A 80 -14.75 10.65 -5.47
C ALA A 80 -14.14 9.94 -6.68
N GLY A 81 -13.42 10.72 -7.48
CA GLY A 81 -12.66 10.27 -8.63
C GLY A 81 -11.22 10.76 -8.57
N ILE A 82 -10.29 9.93 -9.03
CA ILE A 82 -8.90 10.30 -9.31
C ILE A 82 -8.65 10.19 -10.82
N PHE A 83 -8.01 11.22 -11.37
CA PHE A 83 -7.67 11.37 -12.78
C PHE A 83 -6.17 11.64 -12.87
N GLY A 84 -5.42 10.76 -13.48
CA GLY A 84 -3.97 10.89 -13.48
C GLY A 84 -3.26 9.71 -14.09
N GLY A 85 -1.94 9.82 -14.19
CA GLY A 85 -1.13 8.76 -14.77
C GLY A 85 0.34 9.13 -14.86
N VAL A 86 1.10 8.26 -15.52
CA VAL A 86 2.52 8.44 -15.77
C VAL A 86 2.73 9.49 -16.87
N VAL A 87 3.50 10.53 -16.58
CA VAL A 87 3.89 11.58 -17.52
C VAL A 87 5.32 11.42 -18.03
N TYR A 88 6.16 10.68 -17.29
CA TYR A 88 7.52 10.33 -17.69
C TYR A 88 7.84 8.91 -17.19
N ASP A 89 8.50 8.12 -18.02
CA ASP A 89 8.86 6.74 -17.75
C ASP A 89 10.19 6.41 -18.46
N SER A 90 11.26 6.19 -17.69
CA SER A 90 12.58 5.86 -18.26
C SER A 90 12.61 4.47 -18.88
N THR A 91 11.75 3.53 -18.45
CA THR A 91 11.86 2.13 -18.89
C THR A 91 11.45 1.96 -20.36
N LYS A 92 10.76 2.95 -20.95
CA LYS A 92 10.41 2.99 -22.37
C LYS A 92 11.64 3.09 -23.28
N SER A 93 12.74 3.62 -22.75
CA SER A 93 14.00 3.79 -23.48
C SER A 93 15.01 2.69 -23.20
N ASP A 94 14.73 1.78 -22.27
CA ASP A 94 15.65 0.72 -21.89
C ASP A 94 15.89 -0.26 -23.03
N ARG A 95 17.17 -0.61 -23.21
CA ARG A 95 17.60 -1.50 -24.26
C ARG A 95 18.20 -2.77 -23.72
N THR A 96 17.91 -3.88 -24.37
CA THR A 96 18.59 -5.15 -24.14
C THR A 96 20.04 -5.09 -24.62
N ILE A 97 20.84 -6.09 -24.26
CA ILE A 97 22.25 -6.20 -24.69
C ILE A 97 22.46 -6.18 -26.21
N ASP A 98 21.45 -6.58 -27.00
CA ASP A 98 21.44 -6.54 -28.47
C ASP A 98 20.88 -5.21 -29.04
N GLY A 99 20.64 -4.22 -28.19
CA GLY A 99 20.22 -2.86 -28.57
C GLY A 99 18.74 -2.68 -28.86
N LYS A 100 17.91 -3.73 -28.70
CA LYS A 100 16.45 -3.65 -28.89
C LYS A 100 15.77 -3.01 -27.68
N LEU A 101 14.65 -2.34 -27.88
CA LEU A 101 13.85 -1.85 -26.76
C LEU A 101 13.28 -3.04 -25.97
N TYR A 102 13.41 -3.01 -24.65
CA TYR A 102 12.93 -4.09 -23.79
C TYR A 102 11.41 -4.01 -23.56
N VAL A 103 10.91 -2.87 -23.09
CA VAL A 103 9.47 -2.63 -22.87
C VAL A 103 9.06 -1.29 -23.48
N PRO A 104 8.73 -1.24 -24.78
CA PRO A 104 8.40 0.01 -25.48
C PRO A 104 7.22 0.77 -24.86
N ASP A 105 6.25 0.04 -24.28
CA ASP A 105 5.07 0.62 -23.65
C ASP A 105 5.32 1.09 -22.21
N GLY A 106 6.51 0.82 -21.68
CA GLY A 106 6.94 1.24 -20.35
C GLY A 106 6.43 0.35 -19.23
N LEU A 107 7.07 0.45 -18.06
CA LEU A 107 6.75 -0.27 -16.84
C LEU A 107 6.20 0.66 -15.76
N GLY A 108 6.23 1.98 -15.98
CA GLY A 108 5.68 2.98 -15.06
C GLY A 108 4.21 2.77 -14.74
N TYR A 109 3.46 2.04 -15.58
CA TYR A 109 2.08 1.65 -15.29
C TYR A 109 1.93 0.88 -13.98
N ASN A 110 2.99 0.18 -13.54
CA ASN A 110 3.01 -0.49 -12.24
C ASN A 110 2.92 0.48 -11.07
N TYR A 111 3.15 1.79 -11.25
CA TYR A 111 2.92 2.81 -10.23
C TYR A 111 1.58 3.50 -10.47
N ALA A 112 1.32 3.99 -11.68
CA ALA A 112 0.08 4.66 -12.01
C ALA A 112 -0.50 4.18 -13.34
N GLY A 113 -1.75 3.76 -13.32
CA GLY A 113 -2.46 3.19 -14.46
C GLY A 113 -2.58 1.67 -14.44
N PHE A 114 -2.12 0.99 -13.37
CA PHE A 114 -2.16 -0.47 -13.32
C PHE A 114 -3.60 -0.99 -13.47
N TRP A 115 -3.76 -1.86 -14.45
CA TRP A 115 -4.94 -2.65 -14.69
C TRP A 115 -4.47 -4.06 -15.07
N ALA A 116 -5.18 -5.07 -14.63
CA ALA A 116 -4.94 -6.46 -15.01
C ALA A 116 -6.25 -7.24 -15.23
N GLY A 117 -7.37 -6.54 -15.36
CA GLY A 117 -8.71 -7.13 -15.22
C GLY A 117 -9.09 -7.29 -13.75
N TYR A 118 -10.39 -7.20 -13.44
CA TYR A 118 -10.86 -7.34 -12.06
C TYR A 118 -10.49 -8.71 -11.48
N LEU A 119 -10.51 -9.78 -12.27
CA LEU A 119 -10.09 -11.11 -11.84
C LEU A 119 -8.65 -11.46 -12.25
N PHE A 120 -7.79 -10.48 -12.54
CA PHE A 120 -6.45 -10.71 -13.09
C PHE A 120 -6.47 -11.51 -14.41
N ASP A 121 -7.52 -11.32 -15.20
CA ASP A 121 -7.85 -12.04 -16.44
C ASP A 121 -7.71 -11.17 -17.70
N ALA A 122 -6.95 -10.08 -17.61
CA ALA A 122 -6.65 -9.24 -18.76
C ALA A 122 -6.06 -10.04 -19.93
N PRO A 123 -6.47 -9.73 -21.18
CA PRO A 123 -6.06 -10.49 -22.36
C PRO A 123 -4.65 -10.11 -22.89
N TYR A 124 -3.84 -9.40 -22.11
CA TYR A 124 -2.52 -8.92 -22.49
C TYR A 124 -1.43 -9.48 -21.59
N GLY A 125 -0.22 -9.61 -22.15
CA GLY A 125 0.97 -9.98 -21.40
C GLY A 125 1.58 -8.79 -20.66
N PHE A 126 2.53 -9.08 -19.78
CA PHE A 126 3.29 -8.09 -19.00
C PHE A 126 3.91 -6.98 -19.88
N LEU A 127 4.46 -7.33 -21.04
CA LEU A 127 5.14 -6.38 -21.92
C LEU A 127 4.19 -5.40 -22.64
N ASP A 128 2.92 -5.75 -22.81
CA ASP A 128 1.92 -4.91 -23.49
C ASP A 128 1.04 -4.14 -22.49
N ALA A 129 1.16 -4.41 -21.18
CA ALA A 129 0.27 -3.87 -20.15
C ALA A 129 0.26 -2.33 -20.10
N GLY A 130 1.38 -1.68 -20.47
CA GLY A 130 1.47 -0.22 -20.58
C GLY A 130 0.51 0.41 -21.60
N ARG A 131 -0.07 -0.37 -22.52
CA ARG A 131 -1.11 0.09 -23.48
C ARG A 131 -2.52 0.11 -22.89
N TYR A 132 -2.74 -0.62 -21.80
CA TYR A 132 -4.07 -0.87 -21.22
C TYR A 132 -4.27 -0.15 -19.89
N VAL A 133 -3.60 0.99 -19.72
CA VAL A 133 -3.60 1.75 -18.47
C VAL A 133 -4.96 2.36 -18.15
N HIS A 134 -5.33 2.31 -16.87
CA HIS A 134 -6.53 2.94 -16.33
C HIS A 134 -6.17 4.21 -15.57
N ASN A 135 -6.25 5.34 -16.25
CA ASN A 135 -5.88 6.67 -15.71
C ASN A 135 -7.05 7.41 -15.03
N VAL A 136 -8.21 6.75 -14.92
CA VAL A 136 -9.39 7.28 -14.24
C VAL A 136 -9.91 6.17 -13.33
N VAL A 137 -9.95 6.44 -12.02
CA VAL A 137 -10.44 5.50 -11.02
C VAL A 137 -11.46 6.22 -10.15
N PHE A 138 -12.53 5.52 -9.78
CA PHE A 138 -13.51 6.01 -8.81
C PHE A 138 -13.31 5.27 -7.49
N PRO A 139 -12.39 5.73 -6.63
CA PRO A 139 -12.02 5.02 -5.41
C PRO A 139 -13.07 5.14 -4.31
N SER A 140 -13.97 6.13 -4.38
CA SER A 140 -15.00 6.33 -3.36
C SER A 140 -16.39 6.44 -3.97
N THR A 141 -17.29 5.59 -3.49
CA THR A 141 -18.73 5.60 -3.75
C THR A 141 -19.35 4.80 -2.61
N TYR A 142 -19.71 5.47 -1.52
CA TYR A 142 -20.08 4.79 -0.29
C TYR A 142 -21.30 5.41 0.39
N ILE A 143 -21.89 4.59 1.26
CA ILE A 143 -22.78 5.02 2.34
C ILE A 143 -22.06 4.71 3.66
N HIS A 144 -22.00 5.68 4.55
CA HIS A 144 -21.46 5.57 5.89
C HIS A 144 -22.55 5.90 6.88
N TYR A 145 -22.83 4.99 7.80
CA TYR A 145 -23.64 5.25 8.97
C TYR A 145 -22.72 5.25 10.19
N ASN A 146 -22.85 6.25 11.05
CA ASN A 146 -22.10 6.30 12.30
C ASN A 146 -23.02 6.72 13.44
N SER A 147 -22.88 6.06 14.58
CA SER A 147 -23.52 6.41 15.84
C SER A 147 -22.59 6.19 17.03
N GLU A 148 -23.08 6.49 18.23
CA GLU A 148 -22.38 6.23 19.49
C GLU A 148 -21.96 4.75 19.64
N TYR A 149 -22.80 3.81 19.20
CA TYR A 149 -22.60 2.37 19.44
C TYR A 149 -22.29 1.56 18.18
N PHE A 150 -22.57 2.11 17.00
CA PHE A 150 -22.51 1.34 15.76
C PHE A 150 -22.00 2.19 14.61
N GLU A 151 -21.17 1.59 13.76
CA GLU A 151 -20.69 2.20 12.54
C GLU A 151 -20.73 1.16 11.40
N PHE A 152 -21.13 1.62 10.22
CA PHE A 152 -21.28 0.81 9.02
C PHE A 152 -20.73 1.57 7.82
N TRP A 153 -19.90 0.90 7.02
CA TRP A 153 -19.53 1.35 5.70
C TRP A 153 -20.01 0.35 4.65
N GLY A 154 -20.58 0.86 3.56
CA GLY A 154 -20.99 0.04 2.42
C GLY A 154 -20.60 0.71 1.10
N GLY A 155 -20.10 -0.09 0.14
CA GLY A 155 -19.70 0.40 -1.17
C GLY A 155 -18.18 0.45 -1.32
N ARG A 156 -17.65 1.51 -1.93
CA ARG A 156 -16.22 1.75 -2.18
C ARG A 156 -15.73 2.86 -1.26
N TYR A 157 -14.80 2.55 -0.36
CA TYR A 157 -14.32 3.49 0.65
C TYR A 157 -12.85 3.24 0.96
N ALA A 158 -12.19 4.24 1.57
CA ALA A 158 -10.84 4.09 2.08
C ALA A 158 -10.87 3.10 3.25
N VAL A 159 -9.96 2.12 3.24
CA VAL A 159 -9.82 1.16 4.35
C VAL A 159 -9.53 1.96 5.62
N PRO A 160 -10.27 1.72 6.73
CA PRO A 160 -9.99 2.31 8.04
C PRO A 160 -8.69 1.74 8.67
N THR A 161 -7.57 1.89 7.99
CA THR A 161 -6.25 1.37 8.38
C THR A 161 -5.81 1.87 9.75
N ALA A 162 -6.11 3.14 10.05
CA ALA A 162 -5.81 3.76 11.34
C ALA A 162 -6.68 3.23 12.49
N SER A 163 -7.81 2.57 12.20
CA SER A 163 -8.74 2.12 13.23
C SER A 163 -8.56 0.64 13.56
N TYR A 164 -8.48 -0.32 12.63
CA TYR A 164 -8.23 -1.76 12.94
C TYR A 164 -7.46 -2.58 11.91
N ALA A 165 -7.45 -2.19 10.63
CA ALA A 165 -6.92 -3.04 9.56
C ALA A 165 -5.39 -2.92 9.42
N ASP A 166 -4.64 -3.58 10.30
CA ASP A 166 -3.17 -3.47 10.38
C ASP A 166 -2.43 -4.00 9.14
N LEU A 167 -2.99 -5.00 8.46
CA LEU A 167 -2.36 -5.68 7.31
C LEU A 167 -3.02 -5.31 5.96
N PHE A 168 -3.85 -4.26 5.95
CA PHE A 168 -4.63 -3.85 4.79
C PHE A 168 -4.56 -2.34 4.59
N SER A 169 -4.57 -1.86 3.34
CA SER A 169 -4.54 -0.42 3.06
C SER A 169 -5.21 -0.01 1.75
N SER A 170 -5.23 1.31 1.54
CA SER A 170 -5.78 2.00 0.37
C SER A 170 -7.32 1.95 0.34
N TYR A 171 -7.94 1.43 -0.73
CA TYR A 171 -9.40 1.43 -0.88
C TYR A 171 -9.94 0.00 -1.00
N THR A 172 -11.15 -0.20 -0.46
CA THR A 172 -11.87 -1.47 -0.45
C THR A 172 -13.28 -1.31 -1.00
N GLN A 173 -13.77 -2.35 -1.67
CA GLN A 173 -15.17 -2.46 -2.10
C GLN A 173 -15.84 -3.55 -1.29
N GLY A 174 -16.81 -3.20 -0.45
CA GLY A 174 -17.49 -4.18 0.38
C GLY A 174 -18.28 -3.57 1.53
N VAL A 175 -18.22 -4.24 2.68
CA VAL A 175 -18.96 -3.88 3.90
C VAL A 175 -18.05 -3.90 5.10
N ASP A 176 -18.19 -2.89 5.94
CA ASP A 176 -17.54 -2.79 7.24
C ASP A 176 -18.60 -2.58 8.33
N LEU A 177 -18.44 -3.27 9.45
CA LEU A 177 -19.31 -3.21 10.62
C LEU A 177 -18.45 -3.02 11.87
N VAL A 178 -18.81 -2.05 12.70
CA VAL A 178 -18.13 -1.75 13.95
C VAL A 178 -19.15 -1.56 15.06
N PHE A 179 -18.99 -2.29 16.16
CA PHE A 179 -19.74 -2.12 17.41
C PHE A 179 -18.83 -1.52 18.47
N LYS A 180 -19.30 -0.49 19.17
CA LYS A 180 -18.54 0.31 20.14
C LYS A 180 -19.21 0.21 21.52
N TYR A 181 -18.44 -0.10 22.55
CA TYR A 181 -18.93 -0.11 23.93
C TYR A 181 -17.79 0.19 24.91
N GLN A 182 -17.84 1.37 25.55
CA GLN A 182 -16.80 1.82 26.48
C GLN A 182 -15.39 1.71 25.86
N ASP A 183 -14.48 1.02 26.54
CA ASP A 183 -13.09 0.75 26.12
C ASP A 183 -12.99 -0.34 25.03
N PHE A 184 -14.12 -0.91 24.58
CA PHE A 184 -14.16 -2.03 23.64
C PHE A 184 -14.74 -1.67 22.28
N ARG A 185 -14.24 -2.34 21.25
CA ARG A 185 -14.79 -2.30 19.91
C ARG A 185 -14.69 -3.67 19.25
N ILE A 186 -15.76 -4.13 18.62
CA ILE A 186 -15.77 -5.35 17.80
C ILE A 186 -15.97 -4.93 16.35
N PHE A 187 -15.24 -5.54 15.42
CA PHE A 187 -15.30 -5.16 14.01
C PHE A 187 -15.33 -6.38 13.09
N PHE A 188 -15.95 -6.19 11.93
CA PHE A 188 -16.01 -7.14 10.82
C PHE A 188 -15.95 -6.38 9.50
N GLU A 189 -15.06 -6.77 8.60
CA GLU A 189 -14.95 -6.26 7.24
C GLU A 189 -15.01 -7.42 6.25
N ALA A 190 -15.77 -7.24 5.17
CA ALA A 190 -15.77 -8.09 3.99
C ALA A 190 -15.39 -7.26 2.76
N SER A 191 -14.25 -7.57 2.15
CA SER A 191 -13.68 -6.89 0.98
C SER A 191 -13.77 -7.76 -0.26
N PHE A 192 -14.51 -7.28 -1.27
CA PHE A 192 -14.63 -7.90 -2.58
C PHE A 192 -13.86 -7.15 -3.66
N GLY A 193 -13.19 -6.06 -3.36
CA GLY A 193 -12.42 -5.33 -4.37
C GLY A 193 -11.42 -4.43 -3.70
N ARG A 194 -10.35 -4.12 -4.41
CA ARG A 194 -9.30 -3.22 -3.97
C ARG A 194 -8.95 -2.24 -5.05
N ALA A 195 -8.64 -1.02 -4.65
CA ALA A 195 -8.02 -0.03 -5.50
C ALA A 195 -6.92 0.68 -4.72
N ASN A 196 -5.95 1.22 -5.45
CA ASN A 196 -4.94 2.09 -4.87
C ASN A 196 -5.08 3.47 -5.53
N ALA A 197 -5.59 4.44 -4.78
CA ALA A 197 -5.72 5.82 -5.24
C ALA A 197 -5.05 6.73 -4.22
N SER A 198 -3.80 6.39 -3.90
CA SER A 198 -3.05 6.98 -2.80
C SER A 198 -1.97 7.88 -3.35
N TRP A 199 -2.13 9.17 -3.09
CA TRP A 199 -1.21 10.20 -3.55
C TRP A 199 -1.07 10.22 -5.09
N ALA A 200 -0.29 11.13 -5.65
CA ALA A 200 -0.02 11.10 -7.08
C ALA A 200 0.78 9.86 -7.51
N GLY A 201 1.41 9.15 -6.56
CA GLY A 201 2.35 8.05 -6.82
C GLY A 201 1.71 6.70 -7.17
N TRP A 202 0.48 6.43 -6.71
CA TRP A 202 -0.18 5.13 -6.91
C TRP A 202 -1.62 5.26 -7.42
N ILE A 203 -1.87 4.76 -8.63
CA ILE A 203 -3.21 4.76 -9.27
C ILE A 203 -3.50 3.38 -9.87
N TYR A 204 -4.20 2.53 -9.12
CA TYR A 204 -4.65 1.20 -9.54
C TYR A 204 -6.17 1.17 -9.53
N ASP A 205 -6.75 0.72 -10.63
CA ASP A 205 -8.20 0.52 -10.71
C ASP A 205 -8.61 -0.75 -9.94
N TRP A 206 -9.92 -0.99 -9.83
CA TRP A 206 -10.51 -2.02 -8.99
C TRP A 206 -10.13 -3.45 -9.41
N TYR A 207 -9.35 -4.14 -8.59
CA TYR A 207 -9.02 -5.56 -8.74
C TYR A 207 -9.54 -6.39 -7.57
N ALA A 208 -9.83 -7.67 -7.79
CA ALA A 208 -10.18 -8.61 -6.75
C ALA A 208 -8.96 -8.82 -5.82
N PRO A 209 -9.14 -8.92 -4.49
CA PRO A 209 -8.04 -9.25 -3.59
C PRO A 209 -7.28 -10.50 -4.07
N TYR A 210 -8.00 -11.56 -4.44
CA TYR A 210 -7.48 -12.68 -5.21
C TYR A 210 -8.51 -13.17 -6.21
N SER A 211 -8.02 -13.86 -7.23
CA SER A 211 -8.82 -14.68 -8.11
C SER A 211 -8.51 -16.13 -7.85
N ILE A 212 -9.55 -16.93 -7.70
CA ILE A 212 -9.46 -18.37 -7.59
C ILE A 212 -10.24 -19.05 -8.70
N THR A 213 -9.78 -20.22 -9.12
CA THR A 213 -10.48 -21.04 -10.09
C THR A 213 -11.38 -22.04 -9.35
N THR A 214 -12.67 -22.00 -9.62
CA THR A 214 -13.63 -22.97 -9.09
C THR A 214 -13.34 -24.38 -9.61
N LYS A 215 -13.95 -25.42 -9.02
CA LYS A 215 -13.86 -26.81 -9.52
C LYS A 215 -14.30 -26.96 -10.99
N LYS A 216 -15.09 -26.01 -11.51
CA LYS A 216 -15.58 -25.98 -12.90
C LYS A 216 -14.66 -25.19 -13.85
N GLY A 217 -13.49 -24.74 -13.40
CA GLY A 217 -12.56 -23.97 -14.23
C GLY A 217 -12.88 -22.48 -14.36
N VAL A 218 -13.87 -21.97 -13.65
CA VAL A 218 -14.30 -20.55 -13.73
C VAL A 218 -13.58 -19.71 -12.69
N LEU A 219 -12.98 -18.60 -13.10
CA LEU A 219 -12.38 -17.61 -12.21
C LEU A 219 -13.45 -16.90 -11.37
N THR A 220 -13.17 -16.71 -10.08
CA THR A 220 -14.06 -16.01 -9.16
C THR A 220 -13.28 -15.37 -8.02
N ASN A 221 -13.93 -14.45 -7.32
CA ASN A 221 -13.44 -13.81 -6.10
C ASN A 221 -14.39 -14.17 -4.96
N LEU A 222 -13.87 -14.78 -3.89
CA LEU A 222 -14.66 -15.16 -2.71
C LEU A 222 -14.68 -14.07 -1.63
N GLY A 223 -13.97 -12.98 -1.85
CA GLY A 223 -13.81 -11.92 -0.87
C GLY A 223 -12.74 -12.26 0.17
N MET A 224 -12.14 -11.20 0.71
CA MET A 224 -11.24 -11.25 1.85
C MET A 224 -12.00 -10.72 3.07
N TYR A 225 -11.80 -11.35 4.22
CA TYR A 225 -12.54 -11.05 5.42
C TYR A 225 -11.61 -10.74 6.57
N PHE A 226 -12.06 -9.84 7.44
CA PHE A 226 -11.36 -9.42 8.63
C PHE A 226 -12.33 -9.33 9.79
N LEU A 227 -11.97 -9.88 10.94
CA LEU A 227 -12.75 -9.69 12.17
C LEU A 227 -11.85 -9.61 13.38
N GLY A 228 -12.30 -8.94 14.43
CA GLY A 228 -11.56 -8.87 15.67
C GLY A 228 -12.20 -7.97 16.70
N ALA A 229 -11.43 -7.72 17.75
CA ALA A 229 -11.84 -6.82 18.82
C ALA A 229 -10.65 -5.96 19.25
N ASP A 230 -10.94 -4.75 19.72
CA ASP A 230 -10.00 -3.88 20.40
C ASP A 230 -10.42 -3.72 21.86
N TYR A 231 -9.44 -3.72 22.74
CA TYR A 231 -9.50 -3.08 24.04
C TYR A 231 -8.57 -1.86 24.04
N ARG A 232 -9.10 -0.69 24.40
CA ARG A 232 -8.36 0.58 24.40
C ARG A 232 -8.57 1.32 25.70
N LYS A 233 -7.50 1.54 26.46
CA LYS A 233 -7.56 2.29 27.71
C LYS A 233 -6.22 2.90 28.06
N ASN A 234 -6.20 4.19 28.43
CA ASN A 234 -5.01 4.87 28.96
C ASN A 234 -3.74 4.63 28.12
N GLY A 235 -3.86 4.76 26.79
CA GLY A 235 -2.76 4.55 25.84
C GLY A 235 -2.44 3.09 25.48
N LEU A 236 -3.01 2.10 26.17
CA LEU A 236 -2.93 0.68 25.81
C LEU A 236 -3.96 0.35 24.72
N VAL A 237 -3.53 -0.43 23.73
CA VAL A 237 -4.37 -1.10 22.73
C VAL A 237 -3.99 -2.57 22.70
N ILE A 238 -4.98 -3.45 22.85
CA ILE A 238 -4.85 -4.89 22.61
C ILE A 238 -5.86 -5.26 21.53
N ARG A 239 -5.40 -5.91 20.47
CA ARG A 239 -6.23 -6.31 19.34
C ARG A 239 -5.92 -7.74 18.90
N PRO A 240 -6.65 -8.74 19.42
CA PRO A 240 -6.79 -10.00 18.72
C PRO A 240 -7.65 -9.80 17.48
N ASN A 241 -7.19 -10.32 16.35
CA ASN A 241 -7.95 -10.29 15.12
C ASN A 241 -7.65 -11.50 14.24
N PHE A 242 -8.41 -11.65 13.16
CA PHE A 242 -8.30 -12.78 12.26
C PHE A 242 -8.60 -12.32 10.83
N TYR A 243 -7.64 -12.56 9.94
CA TYR A 243 -7.80 -12.38 8.49
C TYR A 243 -8.03 -13.72 7.84
N PHE A 244 -8.94 -13.80 6.87
CA PHE A 244 -9.04 -14.99 6.04
C PHE A 244 -9.51 -14.67 4.63
N TYR A 245 -9.07 -15.50 3.69
CA TYR A 245 -9.63 -15.57 2.36
C TYR A 245 -10.05 -17.02 2.14
N PRO A 246 -11.35 -17.30 1.88
CA PRO A 246 -11.83 -18.67 1.75
C PRO A 246 -10.99 -19.44 0.74
N THR A 247 -10.57 -20.65 1.11
CA THR A 247 -9.74 -21.55 0.29
C THR A 247 -8.28 -21.16 0.07
N LEU A 248 -7.82 -20.00 0.57
CA LEU A 248 -6.44 -19.54 0.40
C LEU A 248 -5.66 -19.52 1.72
N TYR A 249 -6.14 -18.79 2.73
CA TYR A 249 -5.44 -18.68 4.01
C TYR A 249 -6.35 -18.32 5.17
N TYR A 250 -5.85 -18.60 6.38
CA TYR A 250 -6.40 -18.21 7.68
C TYR A 250 -5.27 -17.65 8.53
N THR A 251 -5.40 -16.43 9.04
CA THR A 251 -4.32 -15.72 9.70
C THR A 251 -4.80 -15.06 11.00
N PRO A 252 -4.71 -15.77 12.14
CA PRO A 252 -4.77 -15.12 13.43
C PRO A 252 -3.68 -14.07 13.55
N SER A 253 -4.00 -12.94 14.17
CA SER A 253 -3.01 -11.95 14.56
C SER A 253 -3.33 -11.30 15.89
N LEU A 254 -2.29 -10.77 16.53
CA LEU A 254 -2.38 -10.01 17.76
C LEU A 254 -1.52 -8.75 17.61
N LYS A 255 -2.15 -7.60 17.81
CA LYS A 255 -1.46 -6.34 18.00
C LYS A 255 -1.56 -5.90 19.45
N VAL A 256 -0.43 -5.48 20.01
CA VAL A 256 -0.37 -4.79 21.30
C VAL A 256 0.40 -3.50 21.10
N SER A 257 -0.14 -2.39 21.57
CA SER A 257 0.60 -1.14 21.61
C SER A 257 0.33 -0.37 22.88
N TYR A 258 1.36 0.31 23.37
CA TYR A 258 1.24 1.21 24.51
C TYR A 258 1.86 2.55 24.17
N GLN A 259 1.13 3.62 24.43
CA GLN A 259 1.59 4.99 24.28
C GLN A 259 1.53 5.69 25.64
N SER A 260 2.69 6.09 26.17
CA SER A 260 2.79 6.66 27.52
C SER A 260 2.22 8.08 27.63
N SER A 261 2.15 8.81 26.51
CA SER A 261 1.50 10.13 26.42
C SER A 261 0.71 10.21 25.12
N PRO A 262 -0.63 10.06 25.17
CA PRO A 262 -1.50 10.23 24.00
C PRO A 262 -1.32 11.61 23.34
N ASP A 263 -1.12 12.65 24.15
CA ASP A 263 -1.09 14.07 23.73
C ASP A 263 0.35 14.60 23.60
N PHE A 264 1.28 13.74 23.17
CA PHE A 264 2.72 14.04 23.15
C PHE A 264 3.06 15.38 22.45
N PHE A 265 2.41 15.71 21.33
CA PHE A 265 2.70 16.96 20.60
C PHE A 265 2.04 18.20 21.21
N GLU A 266 1.12 18.04 22.16
CA GLU A 266 0.34 19.14 22.71
C GLU A 266 0.84 19.55 24.10
N GLU A 267 1.30 18.60 24.94
CA GLU A 267 1.60 18.91 26.35
C GLU A 267 2.92 18.32 26.90
N ASN A 268 3.33 17.13 26.44
CA ASN A 268 4.41 16.38 27.08
C ASN A 268 5.67 16.35 26.23
N ARG A 269 6.70 17.09 26.64
CA ARG A 269 8.04 17.14 26.00
C ARG A 269 8.80 15.79 26.03
N TRP A 270 8.20 14.73 26.56
CA TRP A 270 8.70 13.37 26.49
C TRP A 270 7.54 12.37 26.39
N GLY A 271 7.70 11.35 25.56
CA GLY A 271 6.75 10.24 25.47
C GLY A 271 7.35 9.06 24.71
N SER A 272 6.73 7.90 24.85
CA SER A 272 7.15 6.68 24.19
C SER A 272 5.98 5.91 23.63
N LYS A 273 6.19 5.25 22.50
CA LYS A 273 5.21 4.34 21.90
C LYS A 273 5.88 3.02 21.59
N THR A 274 5.36 1.96 22.19
CA THR A 274 5.76 0.58 21.89
C THR A 274 4.67 -0.07 21.08
N GLN A 275 5.02 -0.76 20.01
CA GLN A 275 4.10 -1.51 19.16
C GLN A 275 4.66 -2.91 18.91
N PHE A 276 3.79 -3.90 18.99
CA PHE A 276 4.07 -5.28 18.66
C PHE A 276 2.92 -5.81 17.81
N LEU A 277 3.24 -6.51 16.71
CA LEU A 277 2.29 -7.22 15.86
C LEU A 277 2.85 -8.61 15.57
N ILE A 278 2.05 -9.63 15.82
CA ILE A 278 2.34 -11.00 15.40
C ILE A 278 1.20 -11.50 14.54
N PHE A 279 1.50 -12.15 13.42
CA PHE A 279 0.49 -12.84 12.62
C PHE A 279 0.99 -14.20 12.14
N THR A 280 0.09 -15.18 12.09
CA THR A 280 0.45 -16.58 11.86
C THR A 280 -0.40 -17.18 10.72
N PRO A 281 -0.02 -17.02 9.46
CA PRO A 281 -0.81 -17.52 8.35
C PRO A 281 -0.75 -19.05 8.25
N PHE A 282 -1.93 -19.66 8.18
CA PHE A 282 -2.17 -21.03 7.79
C PHE A 282 -2.62 -21.03 6.33
N GLN A 283 -1.75 -21.47 5.43
CA GLN A 283 -2.07 -21.55 4.01
C GLN A 283 -2.89 -22.81 3.74
N ALA A 284 -4.03 -22.67 3.09
CA ALA A 284 -4.88 -23.79 2.73
C ALA A 284 -4.12 -24.75 1.80
N GLU A 285 -4.36 -26.06 1.92
CA GLU A 285 -3.58 -27.06 1.17
C GLU A 285 -3.64 -26.86 -0.35
N ASN A 286 -4.80 -26.43 -0.86
CA ASN A 286 -4.99 -26.13 -2.27
C ASN A 286 -4.28 -24.83 -2.71
N ALA A 287 -3.94 -23.91 -1.79
CA ALA A 287 -3.21 -22.66 -2.06
C ALA A 287 -1.97 -22.90 -2.93
N ARG A 288 -1.28 -24.02 -2.66
CA ARG A 288 -0.06 -24.47 -3.34
C ARG A 288 -0.25 -25.03 -4.74
N PHE A 289 -1.48 -25.46 -5.05
CA PHE A 289 -1.80 -26.20 -6.28
C PHE A 289 -2.75 -25.43 -7.21
N TYR A 290 -3.28 -24.26 -6.81
CA TYR A 290 -4.28 -23.54 -7.60
C TYR A 290 -3.76 -23.15 -8.99
N PRO A 291 -4.42 -23.64 -10.06
CA PRO A 291 -4.22 -23.13 -11.41
C PRO A 291 -5.02 -21.84 -11.58
N GLY A 292 -4.40 -20.77 -12.09
CA GLY A 292 -5.08 -19.53 -12.50
C GLY A 292 -4.96 -18.32 -11.56
N GLY A 293 -4.18 -18.39 -10.48
CA GLY A 293 -3.85 -17.23 -9.64
C GLY A 293 -2.35 -16.92 -9.67
N VAL A 294 -1.98 -15.65 -9.46
CA VAL A 294 -0.59 -15.16 -9.35
C VAL A 294 0.29 -16.15 -8.58
N GLY A 295 1.18 -16.82 -9.31
CA GLY A 295 2.34 -17.63 -8.87
C GLY A 295 2.12 -18.64 -7.75
N ARG A 296 2.40 -19.93 -8.01
CA ARG A 296 2.69 -20.90 -6.92
C ARG A 296 3.78 -20.36 -5.98
N TYR A 297 4.76 -19.70 -6.56
CA TYR A 297 5.84 -19.03 -5.84
C TYR A 297 5.52 -17.55 -5.63
N ARG A 298 5.88 -17.03 -4.45
CA ARG A 298 5.68 -15.67 -3.98
C ARG A 298 6.99 -15.17 -3.39
N TYR A 299 7.49 -14.07 -3.94
CA TYR A 299 8.74 -13.41 -3.48
C TYR A 299 9.93 -14.38 -3.43
N GLY A 300 10.04 -15.26 -4.43
CA GLY A 300 11.11 -16.24 -4.54
C GLY A 300 10.79 -17.63 -3.99
N ASP A 301 9.74 -17.80 -3.17
CA ASP A 301 9.51 -19.05 -2.44
C ASP A 301 8.08 -19.58 -2.56
N LEU A 302 7.91 -20.91 -2.40
CA LEU A 302 6.58 -21.50 -2.22
C LEU A 302 6.02 -21.12 -0.85
N PRO A 303 4.75 -20.68 -0.75
CA PRO A 303 4.13 -20.43 0.54
C PRO A 303 4.13 -21.65 1.47
N ASP A 304 4.71 -21.50 2.66
CA ASP A 304 4.68 -22.47 3.75
C ASP A 304 3.25 -22.74 4.23
N LYS A 305 2.95 -23.97 4.67
CA LYS A 305 1.61 -24.32 5.21
C LYS A 305 1.31 -23.51 6.47
N PHE A 306 2.35 -23.25 7.25
CA PHE A 306 2.33 -22.44 8.45
C PHE A 306 3.58 -21.58 8.48
N ALA A 307 3.43 -20.32 8.82
CA ALA A 307 4.52 -19.38 8.98
C ALA A 307 4.16 -18.39 10.10
N VAL A 308 5.14 -17.60 10.53
CA VAL A 308 4.96 -16.58 11.57
C VAL A 308 5.66 -15.31 11.13
N SER A 309 5.01 -14.17 11.34
CA SER A 309 5.63 -12.86 11.20
C SER A 309 5.52 -12.09 12.51
N ILE A 310 6.58 -11.40 12.87
CA ILE A 310 6.69 -10.57 14.06
C ILE A 310 7.21 -9.19 13.64
N ASP A 311 6.53 -8.14 14.07
CA ASP A 311 6.98 -6.76 13.97
C ASP A 311 6.99 -6.10 15.35
N PHE A 312 8.08 -5.43 15.66
CA PHE A 312 8.27 -4.66 16.87
C PHE A 312 8.77 -3.27 16.52
N ASN A 313 8.18 -2.24 17.14
CA ASN A 313 8.64 -0.86 17.00
C ASN A 313 8.61 -0.12 18.34
N GLN A 314 9.69 0.59 18.65
CA GLN A 314 9.81 1.47 19.80
C GLN A 314 10.15 2.90 19.33
N THR A 315 9.23 3.83 19.56
CA THR A 315 9.47 5.27 19.39
C THR A 315 9.68 5.93 20.74
N PHE A 316 10.66 6.82 20.82
CA PHE A 316 10.78 7.85 21.84
C PHE A 316 10.62 9.20 21.17
N ASN A 317 9.77 10.03 21.75
CA ASN A 317 9.63 11.41 21.30
C ASN A 317 10.14 12.33 22.41
N ILE A 318 10.94 13.33 22.01
CA ILE A 318 11.69 14.23 22.89
C ILE A 318 11.57 15.63 22.30
N ASP A 319 10.73 16.47 22.91
CA ASP A 319 10.40 17.81 22.42
C ASP A 319 9.98 17.81 20.93
N ILE A 320 10.74 18.48 20.05
CA ILE A 320 10.48 18.54 18.61
C ILE A 320 11.07 17.36 17.82
N TYR A 321 11.71 16.41 18.50
CA TYR A 321 12.42 15.28 17.89
C TYR A 321 11.75 13.94 18.21
N ASN A 322 12.03 12.96 17.37
CA ASN A 322 11.73 11.57 17.63
C ASN A 322 12.92 10.68 17.24
N VAL A 323 13.12 9.60 17.98
CA VAL A 323 14.09 8.55 17.69
C VAL A 323 13.47 7.21 18.01
N GLY A 324 13.82 6.18 17.26
CA GLY A 324 13.33 4.86 17.55
C GLY A 324 14.08 3.76 16.82
N PHE A 325 13.67 2.55 17.14
CA PHE A 325 14.21 1.34 16.53
C PHE A 325 13.12 0.28 16.50
N GLY A 326 13.31 -0.70 15.64
CA GLY A 326 12.41 -1.83 15.53
C GLY A 326 13.01 -2.95 14.70
N PHE A 327 12.23 -4.00 14.53
CA PHE A 327 12.57 -5.09 13.65
C PHE A 327 11.32 -5.77 13.10
N HIS A 328 11.47 -6.35 11.92
CA HIS A 328 10.54 -7.29 11.33
C HIS A 328 11.21 -8.65 11.16
N LYS A 329 10.50 -9.74 11.46
CA LYS A 329 11.00 -11.11 11.27
C LYS A 329 9.91 -11.99 10.70
N ASN A 330 10.19 -12.62 9.58
CA ASN A 330 9.46 -13.77 9.07
C ASN A 330 10.16 -15.06 9.47
N PHE A 331 9.37 -16.06 9.89
CA PHE A 331 9.73 -17.46 9.97
C PHE A 331 8.95 -18.19 8.89
N GLY A 332 9.64 -18.72 7.89
CA GLY A 332 9.03 -19.13 6.64
C GLY A 332 8.48 -17.95 5.85
N SER A 333 7.54 -18.22 4.95
CA SER A 333 6.97 -17.25 4.00
C SER A 333 5.67 -16.60 4.51
N ALA A 334 5.67 -15.98 5.69
CA ALA A 334 4.45 -15.46 6.32
C ALA A 334 3.70 -14.43 5.46
N ASN A 335 4.44 -13.67 4.66
CA ASN A 335 3.88 -12.64 3.81
C ASN A 335 3.44 -13.13 2.42
N GLY A 336 3.57 -14.42 2.09
CA GLY A 336 3.40 -14.94 0.73
C GLY A 336 2.08 -14.51 0.04
N TYR A 337 0.96 -14.56 0.77
CA TYR A 337 -0.30 -14.01 0.28
C TYR A 337 -0.65 -12.67 0.91
N LEU A 338 -0.58 -12.53 2.24
CA LEU A 338 -1.07 -11.34 2.94
C LEU A 338 -0.15 -10.12 2.84
N GLY A 339 1.14 -10.33 2.57
CA GLY A 339 2.19 -9.33 2.75
C GLY A 339 2.13 -8.08 1.88
N ASN A 340 1.48 -8.17 0.71
CA ASN A 340 1.33 -7.05 -0.22
C ASN A 340 -0.08 -6.45 -0.20
N ARG A 341 -0.85 -6.72 0.87
CA ARG A 341 -2.22 -6.22 1.01
C ARG A 341 -2.30 -4.90 1.78
N GLY A 342 -1.24 -4.52 2.44
CA GLY A 342 -0.99 -3.18 2.92
C GLY A 342 0.51 -3.02 3.04
N ASN A 343 0.95 -2.31 4.08
CA ASN A 343 2.31 -2.42 4.55
C ASN A 343 2.32 -3.30 5.81
N THR A 344 2.94 -4.47 5.73
CA THR A 344 3.02 -5.43 6.85
C THR A 344 4.23 -5.19 7.74
N VAL A 345 5.07 -4.22 7.38
CA VAL A 345 6.20 -3.74 8.17
C VAL A 345 5.91 -2.33 8.67
N PHE A 346 6.05 -2.06 9.97
CA PHE A 346 5.55 -0.82 10.57
C PHE A 346 6.15 0.47 9.98
N LEU A 347 7.48 0.51 9.78
CA LEU A 347 8.18 1.74 9.33
C LEU A 347 8.95 1.60 8.02
N VAL A 348 9.16 0.38 7.55
CA VAL A 348 9.84 0.12 6.28
C VAL A 348 8.80 0.14 5.17
N ASP A 349 9.04 0.94 4.13
CA ASP A 349 8.23 0.89 2.92
C ASP A 349 8.60 -0.38 2.15
N ILE A 350 7.61 -1.24 1.89
CA ILE A 350 7.85 -2.48 1.17
C ILE A 350 7.77 -2.29 -0.35
N TRP A 351 7.47 -1.08 -0.85
CA TRP A 351 7.27 -0.77 -2.27
C TRP A 351 8.43 0.05 -2.88
N ASP A 352 9.63 -0.12 -2.33
CA ASP A 352 10.81 0.70 -2.63
C ASP A 352 11.88 0.00 -3.48
N ALA A 353 11.65 -1.25 -3.91
CA ALA A 353 12.57 -2.01 -4.75
C ALA A 353 12.51 -1.55 -6.23
N SER A 354 12.45 -2.50 -7.16
CA SER A 354 12.51 -2.19 -8.58
C SER A 354 11.25 -2.60 -9.34
N VAL A 355 10.88 -1.80 -10.34
CA VAL A 355 9.75 -2.10 -11.23
C VAL A 355 9.98 -3.34 -12.10
N TYR A 356 11.25 -3.71 -12.31
CA TYR A 356 11.63 -4.93 -13.03
C TYR A 356 11.51 -6.19 -12.17
N ASP A 357 11.26 -6.03 -10.88
CA ASP A 357 11.23 -7.15 -9.93
C ASP A 357 9.82 -7.76 -9.75
N ILE A 358 9.72 -8.75 -8.86
CA ILE A 358 8.50 -9.52 -8.60
C ILE A 358 7.47 -8.62 -7.91
N GLY A 359 6.41 -8.29 -8.64
CA GLY A 359 5.41 -7.36 -8.14
C GLY A 359 5.89 -5.92 -8.22
N GLN A 360 5.06 -4.99 -7.76
CA GLN A 360 5.22 -3.57 -8.05
C GLN A 360 6.30 -2.91 -7.17
N SER A 361 7.58 -3.27 -7.35
CA SER A 361 8.72 -2.81 -6.54
C SER A 361 8.76 -3.33 -5.11
N ILE A 362 8.46 -4.62 -4.93
CA ILE A 362 8.37 -5.21 -3.59
C ILE A 362 9.76 -5.51 -3.01
N SER A 363 10.02 -5.02 -1.80
CA SER A 363 11.20 -5.34 -1.01
C SER A 363 11.16 -6.75 -0.43
N ASP A 364 12.33 -7.38 -0.32
CA ASP A 364 12.50 -8.68 0.32
C ASP A 364 12.40 -8.64 1.85
N ALA A 365 12.07 -7.49 2.45
CA ALA A 365 11.63 -7.41 3.85
C ALA A 365 10.42 -8.30 4.13
N ILE A 366 9.58 -8.54 3.11
CA ILE A 366 8.45 -9.47 3.18
C ILE A 366 8.78 -10.88 2.64
N GLY A 367 10.04 -11.13 2.30
CA GLY A 367 10.52 -12.43 1.80
C GLY A 367 10.48 -13.54 2.86
N ALA A 368 10.68 -14.78 2.42
CA ALA A 368 10.80 -15.92 3.32
C ALA A 368 12.02 -15.79 4.22
N ASP A 369 11.83 -16.09 5.51
CA ASP A 369 12.84 -15.99 6.57
C ASP A 369 13.48 -14.60 6.75
N ALA A 370 12.89 -13.55 6.16
CA ALA A 370 13.39 -12.18 6.24
C ALA A 370 13.56 -11.69 7.67
N PHE A 371 14.72 -11.11 7.99
CA PHE A 371 14.96 -10.35 9.20
C PHE A 371 15.38 -8.92 8.84
N THR A 372 14.59 -7.95 9.24
CA THR A 372 14.78 -6.53 8.91
C THR A 372 14.85 -5.68 10.16
N PRO A 373 16.02 -5.49 10.79
CA PRO A 373 16.22 -4.47 11.80
C PRO A 373 16.25 -3.07 11.18
N TYR A 374 15.72 -2.08 11.91
CA TYR A 374 15.74 -0.69 11.49
C TYR A 374 15.91 0.28 12.66
N ILE A 375 16.53 1.42 12.37
CA ILE A 375 16.63 2.57 13.27
C ILE A 375 16.19 3.82 12.54
N TYR A 376 15.58 4.75 13.25
CA TYR A 376 15.09 5.99 12.65
C TYR A 376 15.16 7.15 13.63
N GLY A 377 15.17 8.35 13.06
CA GLY A 377 15.09 9.59 13.80
C GLY A 377 14.52 10.71 12.93
N GLY A 378 14.07 11.77 13.56
CA GLY A 378 13.47 12.89 12.85
C GLY A 378 13.06 14.01 13.79
N GLY A 379 12.36 14.98 13.23
CA GLY A 379 11.75 16.05 14.00
C GLY A 379 10.89 16.99 13.18
N ARG A 380 10.12 17.83 13.87
CA ARG A 380 9.24 18.84 13.28
C ARG A 380 9.57 20.22 13.83
N ILE A 381 9.95 21.14 12.95
CA ILE A 381 10.15 22.55 13.27
C ILE A 381 9.10 23.38 12.52
N LYS A 382 8.07 23.84 13.24
CA LYS A 382 6.92 24.55 12.66
C LYS A 382 6.24 23.74 11.55
N ASN A 383 6.45 24.14 10.30
CA ASN A 383 5.87 23.52 9.11
C ASN A 383 6.85 22.60 8.36
N PHE A 384 8.09 22.49 8.84
CA PHE A 384 9.12 21.63 8.28
C PHE A 384 9.24 20.34 9.10
N GLU A 385 9.28 19.21 8.43
CA GLU A 385 9.54 17.90 9.01
C GLU A 385 10.71 17.25 8.30
N TRP A 386 11.54 16.52 9.05
CA TRP A 386 12.64 15.74 8.50
C TRP A 386 12.71 14.38 9.16
N SER A 387 13.26 13.41 8.44
CA SER A 387 13.47 12.05 8.93
C SER A 387 14.68 11.38 8.30
N VAL A 388 15.24 10.45 9.05
CA VAL A 388 16.27 9.51 8.63
C VAL A 388 15.81 8.11 9.04
N LEU A 389 15.91 7.14 8.13
CA LEU A 389 15.61 5.73 8.36
C LEU A 389 16.72 4.89 7.77
N GLY A 390 17.39 4.10 8.61
CA GLY A 390 18.32 3.06 8.18
C GLY A 390 17.71 1.69 8.38
N ARG A 391 17.80 0.82 7.37
CA ARG A 391 17.37 -0.59 7.45
C ARG A 391 18.39 -1.53 6.81
N LEU A 392 18.44 -2.73 7.36
CA LEU A 392 19.09 -3.89 6.75
C LEU A 392 18.04 -4.98 6.62
N THR A 393 17.99 -5.71 5.52
CA THR A 393 17.15 -6.90 5.36
C THR A 393 18.03 -8.08 5.05
N TYR A 394 17.80 -9.20 5.73
CA TYR A 394 18.39 -10.50 5.41
C TYR A 394 17.28 -11.49 5.14
N ALA A 395 17.03 -11.82 3.88
CA ALA A 395 16.00 -12.78 3.47
C ALA A 395 16.62 -13.97 2.75
N ARG A 396 15.84 -15.02 2.51
CA ARG A 396 16.32 -16.18 1.74
C ARG A 396 16.73 -15.80 0.32
N ARG A 397 15.96 -14.91 -0.32
CA ARG A 397 16.17 -14.43 -1.70
C ARG A 397 17.28 -13.40 -1.84
N SER A 398 17.37 -12.42 -0.94
CA SER A 398 18.31 -11.31 -1.06
C SER A 398 18.73 -10.73 0.29
N ASN A 399 19.78 -9.91 0.25
CA ASN A 399 20.14 -9.00 1.32
C ASN A 399 19.97 -7.56 0.84
N GLU A 400 19.29 -6.72 1.61
CA GLU A 400 19.06 -5.31 1.27
C GLU A 400 19.68 -4.39 2.30
N GLN A 401 20.20 -3.26 1.84
CA GLN A 401 20.71 -2.19 2.69
C GLN A 401 20.13 -0.87 2.21
N ALA A 402 19.43 -0.16 3.09
CA ALA A 402 18.87 1.13 2.71
C ALA A 402 19.03 2.22 3.79
N LEU A 403 19.30 3.43 3.32
CA LEU A 403 19.35 4.66 4.12
C LEU A 403 18.51 5.72 3.40
N ARG A 404 17.38 6.07 4.00
CA ARG A 404 16.48 7.13 3.53
C ARG A 404 16.67 8.38 4.37
N ILE A 405 16.86 9.52 3.71
CA ILE A 405 16.90 10.85 4.32
C ILE A 405 15.87 11.70 3.62
N GLY A 406 14.90 12.22 4.36
CA GLY A 406 13.77 12.94 3.78
C GLY A 406 13.30 14.11 4.59
N GLY A 407 12.40 14.87 3.98
CA GLY A 407 11.70 15.96 4.64
C GLY A 407 10.55 16.51 3.82
N SER A 408 9.73 17.31 4.47
CA SER A 408 8.63 18.01 3.83
C SER A 408 8.36 19.36 4.48
N TYR A 409 7.79 20.27 3.70
CA TYR A 409 7.36 21.59 4.14
C TYR A 409 5.90 21.83 3.76
N ASN A 410 5.09 22.17 4.75
CA ASN A 410 3.66 22.44 4.57
C ASN A 410 3.36 23.96 4.59
N PHE A 411 3.11 24.53 3.42
CA PHE A 411 2.60 25.88 3.23
C PHE A 411 1.09 25.90 3.53
N LYS A 412 0.76 25.86 4.84
CA LYS A 412 -0.62 25.66 5.32
C LYS A 412 -1.63 26.69 4.77
N LYS A 413 -1.23 27.96 4.63
CA LYS A 413 -2.11 29.03 4.15
C LYS A 413 -2.45 28.86 2.67
N GLU A 414 -1.48 28.36 1.91
CA GLU A 414 -1.55 28.16 0.47
C GLU A 414 -2.04 26.76 0.10
N GLY A 415 -2.26 25.87 1.07
CA GLY A 415 -2.69 24.48 0.81
C GLY A 415 -1.64 23.62 0.10
N ILE A 416 -0.37 24.06 0.06
CA ILE A 416 0.72 23.39 -0.66
C ILE A 416 1.59 22.56 0.28
N LEU A 417 1.83 21.31 -0.08
CA LEU A 417 2.82 20.43 0.54
C LEU A 417 3.89 20.08 -0.48
N ILE A 418 5.15 20.38 -0.14
CA ILE A 418 6.33 19.99 -0.92
C ILE A 418 7.17 19.07 -0.05
N GLY A 419 7.64 17.96 -0.59
CA GLY A 419 8.55 17.10 0.14
C GLY A 419 9.29 16.14 -0.78
N GLY A 420 10.15 15.34 -0.17
CA GLY A 420 10.97 14.40 -0.89
C GLY A 420 11.95 13.70 0.02
N PHE A 421 12.68 12.77 -0.57
CA PHE A 421 13.74 12.05 0.11
C PHE A 421 14.79 11.56 -0.89
N ILE A 422 15.98 11.31 -0.37
CA ILE A 422 17.02 10.56 -1.06
C ILE A 422 17.10 9.20 -0.36
N GLU A 423 17.15 8.14 -1.15
CA GLU A 423 17.31 6.77 -0.69
C GLU A 423 18.56 6.18 -1.33
N PHE A 424 19.51 5.82 -0.48
CA PHE A 424 20.54 4.86 -0.84
C PHE A 424 19.96 3.48 -0.65
N PHE A 425 19.98 2.65 -1.68
CA PHE A 425 19.47 1.29 -1.60
C PHE A 425 20.38 0.37 -2.42
N ARG A 426 20.98 -0.61 -1.76
CA ARG A 426 21.69 -1.72 -2.40
C ARG A 426 20.89 -3.01 -2.18
N ASP A 427 20.67 -3.75 -3.26
CA ASP A 427 20.06 -5.07 -3.25
C ASP A 427 21.06 -6.12 -3.76
N GLU A 428 21.27 -7.15 -2.97
CA GLU A 428 22.12 -8.31 -3.27
C GLU A 428 21.20 -9.53 -3.39
N THR A 429 20.75 -9.80 -4.61
CA THR A 429 20.01 -11.02 -4.95
C THR A 429 20.96 -12.20 -4.94
N LYS A 430 20.68 -13.19 -4.08
CA LYS A 430 21.56 -14.34 -3.83
C LYS A 430 21.59 -15.30 -5.01
N GLU A 431 22.65 -16.09 -5.09
CA GLU A 431 22.78 -17.20 -6.04
C GLU A 431 21.54 -18.12 -5.98
N GLY A 432 21.07 -18.57 -7.14
CA GLY A 432 19.84 -19.37 -7.26
C GLY A 432 18.54 -18.55 -7.28
N TYR A 433 18.62 -17.22 -7.12
CA TYR A 433 17.51 -16.29 -7.28
C TYR A 433 17.79 -15.28 -8.40
N LYS A 434 16.73 -14.65 -8.91
CA LYS A 434 16.82 -13.68 -10.01
C LYS A 434 15.77 -12.59 -9.91
N VAL A 435 16.19 -11.34 -10.08
CA VAL A 435 15.29 -10.18 -10.24
C VAL A 435 14.30 -10.44 -11.38
N GLY A 436 13.03 -10.14 -11.15
CA GLY A 436 11.96 -10.35 -12.13
C GLY A 436 11.49 -11.79 -12.26
N SER A 437 11.90 -12.69 -11.35
CA SER A 437 11.40 -14.07 -11.30
C SER A 437 10.82 -14.44 -9.95
N SER A 438 9.54 -14.80 -9.90
CA SER A 438 8.88 -15.17 -8.65
C SER A 438 9.34 -16.50 -8.05
N ARG A 439 10.15 -17.27 -8.77
CA ARG A 439 10.65 -18.60 -8.40
C ARG A 439 12.18 -18.61 -8.38
N PRO A 440 12.80 -19.56 -7.65
CA PRO A 440 14.23 -19.79 -7.75
C PRO A 440 14.61 -20.19 -9.17
N ILE A 441 15.78 -19.74 -9.62
CA ILE A 441 16.40 -20.07 -10.90
C ILE A 441 17.75 -20.71 -10.59
N PRO A 442 17.84 -22.06 -10.62
CA PRO A 442 19.09 -22.76 -10.40
C PRO A 442 20.21 -22.20 -11.29
N ASP A 443 21.42 -22.15 -10.74
CA ASP A 443 22.64 -21.68 -11.41
C ASP A 443 22.63 -20.20 -11.83
N ASN A 444 21.62 -19.40 -11.44
CA ASN A 444 21.69 -17.96 -11.63
C ASN A 444 22.73 -17.36 -10.66
N PRO A 445 23.73 -16.60 -11.15
CA PRO A 445 24.75 -16.03 -10.29
C PRO A 445 24.15 -14.97 -9.35
N GLU A 446 24.86 -14.70 -8.26
CA GLU A 446 24.58 -13.55 -7.41
C GLU A 446 24.57 -12.25 -8.25
N ASN A 447 23.64 -11.36 -7.93
CA ASN A 447 23.51 -10.05 -8.56
C ASN A 447 23.44 -8.95 -7.51
N ILE A 448 24.32 -7.97 -7.60
CA ILE A 448 24.37 -6.79 -6.73
C ILE A 448 23.96 -5.58 -7.57
N ALA A 449 22.88 -4.92 -7.18
CA ALA A 449 22.35 -3.75 -7.88
C ALA A 449 22.24 -2.53 -6.95
N ASP A 450 22.58 -1.35 -7.50
CA ASP A 450 22.24 -0.07 -6.88
C ASP A 450 20.81 0.30 -7.24
N ARG A 451 19.95 0.45 -6.26
CA ARG A 451 18.57 0.90 -6.40
C ARG A 451 18.38 2.31 -5.87
N SER A 452 19.45 3.10 -5.77
CA SER A 452 19.40 4.43 -5.15
C SER A 452 18.67 5.46 -6.02
N TYR A 453 17.90 6.33 -5.39
CA TYR A 453 17.11 7.36 -6.08
C TYR A 453 16.82 8.58 -5.20
N VAL A 454 16.38 9.66 -5.85
CA VAL A 454 15.70 10.78 -5.21
C VAL A 454 14.23 10.78 -5.60
N ALA A 455 13.36 11.02 -4.62
CA ALA A 455 11.93 11.22 -4.82
C ALA A 455 11.52 12.64 -4.39
N VAL A 456 10.69 13.29 -5.20
CA VAL A 456 10.11 14.60 -4.90
C VAL A 456 8.62 14.58 -5.21
N TYR A 457 7.83 15.14 -4.29
CA TYR A 457 6.40 15.30 -4.45
C TYR A 457 5.95 16.72 -4.15
N VAL A 458 4.89 17.13 -4.85
CA VAL A 458 4.17 18.38 -4.63
C VAL A 458 2.69 18.09 -4.63
N LYS A 459 1.95 18.64 -3.68
CA LYS A 459 0.49 18.56 -3.63
C LYS A 459 -0.10 19.92 -3.28
N TYR A 460 -1.15 20.31 -4.00
CA TYR A 460 -1.99 21.45 -3.68
C TYR A 460 -3.39 20.93 -3.35
N ASN A 461 -3.87 21.21 -2.14
CA ASN A 461 -5.23 20.91 -1.71
C ASN A 461 -6.12 22.12 -1.93
N PHE A 462 -7.31 21.91 -2.49
CA PHE A 462 -8.32 22.93 -2.60
C PHE A 462 -9.62 22.41 -1.98
N LEU A 463 -10.19 23.22 -1.09
CA LEU A 463 -11.53 23.01 -0.57
C LEU A 463 -12.45 23.99 -1.27
N THR A 464 -13.60 23.50 -1.73
CA THR A 464 -14.64 24.37 -2.26
C THR A 464 -15.79 24.33 -1.26
N ASN A 465 -15.74 25.20 -0.25
CA ASN A 465 -16.89 25.46 0.60
C ASN A 465 -17.83 26.41 -0.16
N LYS A 466 -19.11 26.04 -0.27
CA LYS A 466 -20.20 26.96 -0.59
C LYS A 466 -21.24 26.91 0.50
#